data_AF-A0A2B7YSA3-F1
#
_entry.id   AF-A0A2B7YSA3-F1
#
_cell.length_a   1.000
_cell.length_b   1.000
_cell.length_c   1.000
_cell.angle_alpha   90.00
_cell.angle_beta   90.00
_cell.angle_gamma   90.00
#
_symmetry.space_group_name_H-M   'P 1'
#
loop_
_entity.id
_entity.type
_entity.pdbx_description
1 polymer ?
#
loop_
_entity_poly.entity_id
_entity_poly.type
_entity_poly.pdbx_seq_one_letter_code
_entity_poly.pdbx_strand_id
1 'polypeptide(L)'
;MPPDRSCFTPLNLPPTFSLPQCMDYFTLGAAPNTDLWRKPPDRDTSTAPILFTSLRHPFVIAEVTVTADWEMEWDQGGLVIFAGSAPTPGPASNTGRNNSRRAPTQQSNNSNDNDNPTNRDSGTSSNSQQQQQQQPDEPAPPYSRSTSSCKWVKAGLEFSSGTVNASSVSATDDGADWCLAPLALPNQPTNITSLRIKLERIGHSLWVWYQLPTLSSHARTPGAIGSTWRKLREVTWFFWAVEDKSVHVGVYASRPSNLSMSSTVFAMRNGSRLNSATGSRAAAADDSGSQVHGEGLVVEFEDLEIY
;
A
#
# COMPACT_ATOMS: atom_id res chain seq x y z
N MET A 1 25.41 -0.80 4.51
CA MET A 1 25.97 -0.83 3.14
C MET A 1 24.83 -1.11 2.17
N PRO A 2 24.77 -0.43 1.01
CA PRO A 2 23.72 -0.66 0.04
C PRO A 2 23.73 -2.13 -0.43
N PRO A 3 22.56 -2.74 -0.66
CA PRO A 3 22.48 -4.09 -1.20
C PRO A 3 23.01 -4.14 -2.64
N ASP A 4 23.58 -5.28 -3.04
CA ASP A 4 24.05 -5.48 -4.42
C ASP A 4 22.86 -5.42 -5.39
N ARG A 5 22.94 -4.54 -6.39
CA ARG A 5 21.94 -4.38 -7.45
C ARG A 5 21.63 -5.69 -8.18
N SER A 6 22.60 -6.61 -8.27
CA SER A 6 22.44 -7.90 -8.96
C SER A 6 21.38 -8.79 -8.30
N CYS A 7 21.04 -8.50 -7.05
CA CYS A 7 20.05 -9.22 -6.27
C CYS A 7 18.61 -8.70 -6.45
N PHE A 8 18.42 -7.60 -7.19
CA PHE A 8 17.11 -6.99 -7.41
C PHE A 8 16.43 -7.50 -8.69
N THR A 9 15.13 -7.74 -8.57
CA THR A 9 14.21 -8.09 -9.64
C THR A 9 13.20 -6.95 -9.81
N PRO A 10 13.06 -6.39 -11.03
CA PRO A 10 12.02 -5.43 -11.33
C PRO A 10 10.67 -6.12 -11.52
N LEU A 11 9.62 -5.50 -10.99
CA LEU A 11 8.23 -5.94 -11.13
C LEU A 11 7.37 -4.75 -11.55
N ASN A 12 6.48 -4.98 -12.52
CA ASN A 12 5.58 -3.96 -13.10
C ASN A 12 6.31 -2.73 -13.67
N LEU A 13 7.52 -2.94 -14.20
CA LEU A 13 8.33 -1.91 -14.84
C LEU A 13 8.38 -2.13 -16.35
N PRO A 14 8.57 -1.07 -17.16
CA PRO A 14 8.70 -1.20 -18.60
C PRO A 14 9.83 -2.17 -19.00
N PRO A 15 9.71 -2.90 -20.12
CA PRO A 15 10.80 -3.76 -20.61
C PRO A 15 12.12 -3.03 -20.89
N THR A 16 12.06 -1.71 -21.05
CA THR A 16 13.22 -0.83 -21.26
C THR A 16 13.88 -0.39 -19.94
N PHE A 17 13.30 -0.70 -18.79
CA PHE A 17 13.86 -0.35 -17.50
C PHE A 17 15.18 -1.08 -17.26
N SER A 18 16.19 -0.31 -16.84
CA SER A 18 17.46 -0.84 -16.38
C SER A 18 17.60 -0.57 -14.88
N LEU A 19 18.12 -1.56 -14.14
CA LEU A 19 18.39 -1.40 -12.72
C LEU A 19 19.32 -0.20 -12.48
N PRO A 20 19.18 0.55 -11.37
CA PRO A 20 20.12 1.59 -10.97
C PRO A 20 21.56 1.07 -10.91
N GLN A 21 22.54 1.95 -11.15
CA GLN A 21 23.96 1.57 -11.09
C GLN A 21 24.39 1.16 -9.69
N CYS A 22 23.78 1.76 -8.68
CA CYS A 22 23.99 1.55 -7.26
C CYS A 22 22.65 1.74 -6.53
N MET A 23 22.52 1.12 -5.36
CA MET A 23 21.29 1.13 -4.55
C MET A 23 21.37 2.13 -3.38
N ASP A 24 22.35 3.04 -3.38
CA ASP A 24 22.49 4.13 -2.41
C ASP A 24 21.57 5.32 -2.73
N TYR A 25 21.42 5.65 -4.01
CA TYR A 25 20.52 6.68 -4.52
C TYR A 25 19.94 6.28 -5.89
N PHE A 26 18.62 6.26 -6.01
CA PHE A 26 17.95 6.02 -7.29
C PHE A 26 16.50 6.51 -7.31
N THR A 27 15.89 6.52 -8.48
CA THR A 27 14.47 6.89 -8.64
C THR A 27 13.63 5.74 -9.19
N LEU A 28 12.36 5.72 -8.79
CA LEU A 28 11.34 4.84 -9.35
C LEU A 28 10.14 5.66 -9.79
N GLY A 29 9.79 5.54 -11.07
CA GLY A 29 8.62 6.20 -11.64
C GLY A 29 7.37 5.33 -11.53
N ALA A 30 6.24 5.92 -11.19
CA ALA A 30 4.92 5.28 -11.20
C ALA A 30 3.95 6.04 -12.10
N ALA A 31 3.47 5.37 -13.15
CA ALA A 31 2.44 5.91 -14.03
C ALA A 31 1.07 5.96 -13.31
N PRO A 32 0.10 6.76 -13.79
CA PRO A 32 -1.28 6.70 -13.31
C PRO A 32 -1.88 5.28 -13.32
N ASN A 33 -2.82 5.03 -12.42
CA ASN A 33 -3.49 3.72 -12.21
C ASN A 33 -2.55 2.60 -11.72
N THR A 34 -1.47 2.93 -11.01
CA THR A 34 -0.59 1.95 -10.39
C THR A 34 -0.91 1.81 -8.91
N ASP A 35 -1.12 0.58 -8.42
CA ASP A 35 -1.43 0.30 -7.01
C ASP A 35 -0.99 -1.11 -6.59
N LEU A 36 -0.85 -1.31 -5.28
CA LEU A 36 -0.70 -2.61 -4.63
C LEU A 36 -1.77 -2.71 -3.53
N TRP A 37 -2.83 -3.47 -3.78
CA TRP A 37 -3.98 -3.60 -2.89
C TRP A 37 -4.61 -4.98 -2.97
N ARG A 38 -5.20 -5.46 -1.87
CA ARG A 38 -5.98 -6.71 -1.84
C ARG A 38 -7.41 -6.44 -1.41
N LYS A 39 -8.36 -6.70 -2.29
CA LYS A 39 -9.80 -6.65 -1.98
C LYS A 39 -10.31 -8.04 -1.61
N PRO A 40 -11.04 -8.20 -0.49
CA PRO A 40 -11.68 -9.47 -0.15
C PRO A 40 -12.64 -9.98 -1.26
N PRO A 41 -12.78 -11.30 -1.49
CA PRO A 41 -12.06 -12.38 -0.80
C PRO A 41 -10.58 -12.51 -1.21
N ASP A 42 -10.20 -12.43 -2.49
CA ASP A 42 -8.78 -12.59 -2.91
C ASP A 42 -8.49 -11.88 -4.25
N ARG A 43 -8.87 -10.60 -4.38
CA ARG A 43 -8.62 -9.83 -5.60
C ARG A 43 -7.46 -8.87 -5.41
N ASP A 44 -6.31 -9.25 -5.95
CA ASP A 44 -5.11 -8.44 -5.95
C ASP A 44 -5.10 -7.43 -7.11
N THR A 45 -4.90 -6.17 -6.78
CA THR A 45 -4.34 -5.17 -7.68
C THR A 45 -2.84 -5.14 -7.41
N SER A 46 -2.03 -5.55 -8.38
CA SER A 46 -0.56 -5.57 -8.30
C SER A 46 0.02 -4.95 -9.56
N THR A 47 -0.12 -3.63 -9.68
CA THR A 47 0.36 -2.82 -10.82
C THR A 47 1.42 -1.80 -10.42
N ALA A 48 1.65 -1.59 -9.13
CA ALA A 48 2.73 -0.74 -8.62
C ALA A 48 4.12 -1.22 -9.10
N PRO A 49 4.95 -0.32 -9.66
CA PRO A 49 6.36 -0.56 -9.87
C PRO A 49 7.07 -0.92 -8.58
N ILE A 50 7.82 -2.03 -8.59
CA ILE A 50 8.52 -2.57 -7.43
C ILE A 50 9.93 -3.02 -7.86
N LEU A 51 10.93 -2.69 -7.04
CA LEU A 51 12.25 -3.31 -7.09
C LEU A 51 12.44 -4.12 -5.81
N PHE A 52 12.54 -5.44 -5.91
CA PHE A 52 12.66 -6.31 -4.74
C PHE A 52 13.80 -7.31 -4.87
N THR A 53 14.29 -7.79 -3.74
CA THR A 53 15.22 -8.93 -3.65
C THR A 53 14.59 -10.08 -2.89
N SER A 54 14.92 -11.31 -3.29
CA SER A 54 14.56 -12.54 -2.57
C SER A 54 15.67 -12.90 -1.60
N LEU A 55 15.34 -12.96 -0.32
CA LEU A 55 16.33 -13.19 0.73
C LEU A 55 16.80 -14.64 0.76
N ARG A 56 18.06 -14.85 1.14
CA ARG A 56 18.63 -16.19 1.40
C ARG A 56 18.83 -16.47 2.88
N HIS A 57 18.75 -15.42 3.68
CA HIS A 57 18.95 -15.42 5.12
C HIS A 57 17.70 -14.82 5.80
N PRO A 58 17.50 -15.09 7.10
CA PRO A 58 16.40 -14.50 7.84
C PRO A 58 16.45 -12.97 7.75
N PHE A 59 15.34 -12.37 7.31
CA PHE A 59 15.17 -10.92 7.34
C PHE A 59 15.35 -10.38 8.76
N VAL A 60 16.15 -9.34 8.91
CA VAL A 60 16.36 -8.62 10.16
C VAL A 60 15.73 -7.23 10.06
N ILE A 61 16.13 -6.47 9.05
CA ILE A 61 15.78 -5.05 8.94
C ILE A 61 15.88 -4.58 7.49
N ALA A 62 14.98 -3.69 7.08
CA ALA A 62 15.14 -2.88 5.88
C ALA A 62 14.80 -1.43 6.20
N GLU A 63 15.58 -0.49 5.68
CA GLU A 63 15.32 0.93 5.84
C GLU A 63 15.66 1.70 4.57
N VAL A 64 14.95 2.80 4.35
CA VAL A 64 15.16 3.71 3.22
C VAL A 64 14.57 5.07 3.54
N THR A 65 15.16 6.13 2.99
CA THR A 65 14.54 7.45 2.93
C THR A 65 13.84 7.60 1.58
N VAL A 66 12.55 7.93 1.60
CA VAL A 66 11.80 8.25 0.38
C VAL A 66 11.53 9.75 0.30
N THR A 67 11.64 10.30 -0.90
CA THR A 67 11.32 11.70 -1.21
C THR A 67 10.55 11.77 -2.52
N ALA A 68 9.49 12.58 -2.57
CA ALA A 68 8.77 12.88 -3.81
C ALA A 68 7.99 14.19 -3.68
N ASP A 69 7.53 14.69 -4.83
CA ASP A 69 6.46 15.68 -4.88
C ASP A 69 5.10 14.93 -4.81
N TRP A 70 4.52 14.91 -3.61
CA TRP A 70 3.26 14.21 -3.32
C TRP A 70 2.07 15.08 -3.71
N GLU A 71 1.63 14.97 -4.95
CA GLU A 71 0.69 15.93 -5.54
C GLU A 71 -0.74 15.39 -5.64
N MET A 72 -0.89 14.08 -5.82
CA MET A 72 -2.17 13.45 -6.11
C MET A 72 -2.66 12.61 -4.93
N GLU A 73 -3.99 12.59 -4.73
CA GLU A 73 -4.63 11.72 -3.76
C GLU A 73 -4.18 10.25 -4.01
N TRP A 74 -3.68 9.62 -2.96
CA TRP A 74 -3.11 8.28 -2.90
C TRP A 74 -1.74 8.11 -3.55
N ASP A 75 -0.99 9.18 -3.88
CA ASP A 75 0.43 9.05 -4.23
C ASP A 75 1.19 8.39 -3.06
N GLN A 76 2.01 7.37 -3.39
CA GLN A 76 2.65 6.50 -2.40
C GLN A 76 4.09 6.13 -2.79
N GLY A 77 4.96 5.98 -1.80
CA GLY A 77 6.29 5.42 -1.97
C GLY A 77 6.90 4.95 -0.66
N GLY A 78 7.67 3.86 -0.69
CA GLY A 78 8.23 3.27 0.53
C GLY A 78 8.81 1.88 0.34
N LEU A 79 8.82 1.11 1.44
CA LEU A 79 9.23 -0.29 1.47
C LEU A 79 8.04 -1.22 1.27
N VAL A 80 8.32 -2.37 0.67
CA VAL A 80 7.38 -3.49 0.58
C VAL A 80 8.08 -4.79 0.97
N ILE A 81 7.40 -5.65 1.71
CA ILE A 81 7.86 -6.99 2.08
C ILE A 81 6.76 -8.01 1.81
N PHE A 82 7.13 -9.10 1.14
CA PHE A 82 6.29 -10.24 0.80
C PHE A 82 6.76 -11.47 1.56
N ALA A 83 5.81 -12.31 1.95
CA ALA A 83 6.04 -13.58 2.62
C ALA A 83 5.24 -14.69 1.91
N GLY A 84 5.95 -15.62 1.27
CA GLY A 84 5.42 -16.68 0.44
C GLY A 84 6.04 -16.70 -0.97
N SER A 85 5.23 -17.03 -1.97
CA SER A 85 5.66 -16.97 -3.36
C SER A 85 6.13 -15.58 -3.74
N ALA A 86 7.18 -15.51 -4.56
CA ALA A 86 7.68 -14.25 -5.11
C ALA A 86 6.55 -13.49 -5.81
N PRO A 87 6.49 -12.16 -5.68
CA PRO A 87 5.45 -11.37 -6.33
C PRO A 87 5.61 -11.46 -7.85
N THR A 88 4.50 -11.72 -8.55
CA THR A 88 4.47 -11.85 -10.00
C THR A 88 3.71 -10.67 -10.62
N PRO A 89 3.96 -10.34 -11.91
CA PRO A 89 3.19 -9.32 -12.60
C PRO A 89 1.70 -9.65 -12.58
N GLY A 90 0.87 -8.68 -12.21
CA GLY A 90 -0.59 -8.83 -12.35
C GLY A 90 -0.97 -8.97 -13.83
N PRO A 91 -2.10 -9.62 -14.15
CA PRO A 91 -2.60 -9.63 -15.52
C PRO A 91 -2.86 -8.18 -15.96
N ALA A 92 -2.16 -7.72 -16.99
CA ALA A 92 -2.40 -6.41 -17.60
C ALA A 92 -3.89 -6.31 -17.99
N SER A 93 -4.58 -5.29 -17.48
CA SER A 93 -5.97 -5.02 -17.82
C SER A 93 -6.07 -4.48 -19.26
N ASN A 94 -5.90 -5.33 -20.26
CA ASN A 94 -6.18 -5.00 -21.66
C ASN A 94 -7.70 -5.11 -21.93
N THR A 95 -8.32 -3.94 -22.07
CA THR A 95 -9.39 -3.59 -23.02
C THR A 95 -10.57 -4.54 -23.24
N GLY A 96 -11.78 -4.05 -22.93
CA GLY A 96 -12.95 -4.17 -23.81
C GLY A 96 -13.43 -5.58 -24.17
N ARG A 97 -14.07 -6.27 -23.21
CA ARG A 97 -15.07 -7.30 -23.59
C ARG A 97 -16.42 -6.62 -23.76
N ASN A 98 -16.81 -6.43 -25.02
CA ASN A 98 -18.19 -6.25 -25.44
C ASN A 98 -19.04 -7.40 -24.88
N ASN A 99 -19.64 -7.21 -23.71
CA ASN A 99 -20.74 -8.05 -23.27
C ASN A 99 -22.02 -7.49 -23.90
N SER A 100 -22.35 -8.02 -25.08
CA SER A 100 -23.71 -8.02 -25.59
C SER A 100 -24.64 -8.52 -24.48
N ARG A 101 -25.45 -7.60 -23.94
CA ARG A 101 -26.54 -7.91 -23.02
C ARG A 101 -27.47 -8.91 -23.69
N ARG A 102 -27.43 -10.18 -23.26
CA ARG A 102 -28.58 -11.09 -23.37
C ARG A 102 -29.33 -11.00 -22.06
N ALA A 103 -30.49 -10.36 -22.11
CA ALA A 103 -31.44 -10.28 -21.01
C ALA A 103 -31.92 -11.69 -20.59
N PRO A 104 -32.07 -11.98 -19.29
CA PRO A 104 -32.83 -13.13 -18.85
C PRO A 104 -34.33 -12.83 -18.97
N THR A 105 -35.01 -13.70 -19.68
CA THR A 105 -36.47 -13.81 -19.81
C THR A 105 -37.15 -13.94 -18.44
N GLN A 106 -38.22 -13.15 -18.26
CA GLN A 106 -39.20 -13.30 -17.20
C GLN A 106 -39.85 -14.69 -17.28
N GLN A 107 -39.80 -15.45 -16.20
CA GLN A 107 -40.75 -16.52 -15.94
C GLN A 107 -41.53 -16.17 -14.67
N SER A 108 -42.80 -15.89 -14.94
CA SER A 108 -43.93 -15.80 -14.02
C SER A 108 -43.98 -16.98 -13.05
N ASN A 109 -44.28 -16.70 -11.78
CA ASN A 109 -45.12 -17.58 -10.98
C ASN A 109 -46.01 -16.74 -10.06
N ASN A 110 -47.31 -16.85 -10.31
CA ASN A 110 -48.40 -16.34 -9.50
C ASN A 110 -48.44 -17.08 -8.15
N SER A 111 -48.71 -16.36 -7.08
CA SER A 111 -49.44 -16.87 -5.92
C SER A 111 -50.07 -15.68 -5.19
N ASN A 112 -51.36 -15.47 -5.43
CA ASN A 112 -52.25 -14.83 -4.46
C ASN A 112 -52.75 -15.96 -3.55
N ASP A 113 -52.75 -15.73 -2.24
CA ASP A 113 -53.98 -15.79 -1.44
C ASP A 113 -53.73 -15.16 -0.06
N ASN A 114 -54.59 -14.20 0.27
CA ASN A 114 -54.78 -13.67 1.62
C ASN A 114 -55.60 -14.69 2.42
N ASP A 115 -55.31 -14.82 3.72
CA ASP A 115 -56.33 -14.62 4.77
C ASP A 115 -55.72 -14.74 6.19
N ASN A 116 -56.25 -13.90 7.08
CA ASN A 116 -56.08 -13.82 8.53
C ASN A 116 -57.51 -13.61 9.09
N PRO A 117 -57.87 -13.70 10.40
CA PRO A 117 -57.21 -14.20 11.63
C PRO A 117 -58.12 -15.18 12.44
N THR A 118 -57.68 -15.69 13.61
CA THR A 118 -58.38 -15.55 14.93
C THR A 118 -57.86 -16.46 16.08
N ASN A 119 -57.71 -15.82 17.26
CA ASN A 119 -57.97 -16.24 18.66
C ASN A 119 -57.27 -17.42 19.40
N ARG A 120 -56.73 -17.05 20.58
CA ARG A 120 -56.71 -17.72 21.93
C ARG A 120 -55.90 -19.05 22.01
N ASP A 121 -55.13 -19.37 23.05
CA ASP A 121 -55.36 -19.18 24.48
C ASP A 121 -54.05 -19.35 25.31
N SER A 122 -54.12 -18.82 26.53
CA SER A 122 -53.34 -18.97 27.77
C SER A 122 -52.26 -20.07 27.96
N GLY A 123 -51.23 -19.72 28.76
CA GLY A 123 -50.86 -20.56 29.91
C GLY A 123 -49.37 -20.80 30.23
N THR A 124 -48.93 -20.17 31.33
CA THR A 124 -48.07 -20.72 32.40
C THR A 124 -46.54 -20.56 32.32
N SER A 125 -46.05 -19.72 33.23
CA SER A 125 -44.68 -19.62 33.70
C SER A 125 -44.24 -20.89 34.45
N SER A 126 -43.03 -21.36 34.21
CA SER A 126 -42.31 -22.17 35.21
C SER A 126 -40.83 -21.79 35.24
N ASN A 127 -40.43 -21.30 36.42
CA ASN A 127 -39.06 -21.19 36.87
C ASN A 127 -38.43 -22.58 36.90
N SER A 128 -37.28 -22.77 36.25
CA SER A 128 -36.32 -23.79 36.64
C SER A 128 -34.94 -23.15 36.78
N GLN A 129 -34.44 -23.26 38.01
CA GLN A 129 -33.13 -22.80 38.43
C GLN A 129 -32.02 -23.64 37.79
N GLN A 130 -30.89 -22.98 37.63
CA GLN A 130 -29.59 -23.46 37.15
C GLN A 130 -29.17 -24.81 37.72
N GLN A 131 -28.69 -25.68 36.84
CA GLN A 131 -27.39 -26.35 37.03
C GLN A 131 -26.56 -26.10 35.78
N GLN A 132 -25.70 -25.07 35.81
CA GLN A 132 -24.60 -24.97 34.87
C GLN A 132 -23.58 -26.05 35.23
N GLN A 133 -23.66 -27.20 34.56
CA GLN A 133 -22.51 -28.08 34.44
C GLN A 133 -21.47 -27.33 33.62
N GLN A 134 -20.33 -27.02 34.24
CA GLN A 134 -19.15 -26.52 33.55
C GLN A 134 -18.76 -27.57 32.51
N GLN A 135 -18.99 -27.26 31.23
CA GLN A 135 -18.37 -28.01 30.15
C GLN A 135 -16.85 -27.86 30.30
N PRO A 136 -16.07 -28.96 30.22
CA PRO A 136 -14.62 -28.84 30.18
C PRO A 136 -14.24 -27.97 28.98
N ASP A 137 -13.36 -26.98 29.19
CA ASP A 137 -12.86 -26.08 28.16
C ASP A 137 -12.40 -26.89 26.94
N GLU A 138 -13.20 -26.88 25.87
CA GLU A 138 -12.84 -27.51 24.61
C GLU A 138 -11.60 -26.78 24.08
N PRO A 139 -10.50 -27.49 23.74
CA PRO A 139 -9.32 -26.85 23.21
C PRO A 139 -9.69 -26.08 21.95
N ALA A 140 -9.20 -24.84 21.83
CA ALA A 140 -9.46 -23.99 20.68
C ALA A 140 -9.26 -24.79 19.38
N PRO A 141 -10.19 -24.67 18.40
CA PRO A 141 -10.12 -25.46 17.19
C PRO A 141 -8.75 -25.29 16.53
N PRO A 142 -8.13 -26.38 16.03
CA PRO A 142 -6.84 -26.29 15.39
C PRO A 142 -6.93 -25.32 14.21
N TYR A 143 -6.03 -24.33 14.18
CA TYR A 143 -5.94 -23.39 13.06
C TYR A 143 -5.85 -24.19 11.75
N SER A 144 -6.85 -24.05 10.88
CA SER A 144 -6.83 -24.66 9.57
C SER A 144 -5.65 -24.05 8.78
N ARG A 145 -4.83 -24.91 8.17
CA ARG A 145 -3.82 -24.44 7.21
C ARG A 145 -4.56 -23.92 5.99
N SER A 146 -4.74 -22.61 5.91
CA SER A 146 -4.99 -21.94 4.63
C SER A 146 -3.88 -22.29 3.66
N THR A 147 -4.25 -22.62 2.42
CA THR A 147 -3.31 -22.81 1.31
C THR A 147 -2.71 -21.45 0.98
N SER A 148 -1.59 -21.15 1.65
CA SER A 148 -0.81 -19.92 1.69
C SER A 148 -0.87 -19.05 0.42
N SER A 149 -1.77 -18.08 0.43
CA SER A 149 -1.61 -16.84 -0.34
C SER A 149 -0.34 -16.11 0.09
N CYS A 150 0.23 -15.34 -0.82
CA CYS A 150 1.34 -14.44 -0.48
C CYS A 150 0.82 -13.32 0.43
N LYS A 151 1.33 -13.25 1.67
CA LYS A 151 1.08 -12.14 2.59
C LYS A 151 2.06 -11.02 2.25
N TRP A 152 1.65 -9.77 2.38
CA TRP A 152 2.56 -8.65 2.17
C TRP A 152 2.24 -7.47 3.07
N VAL A 153 3.27 -6.65 3.30
CA VAL A 153 3.16 -5.36 3.96
C VAL A 153 3.85 -4.33 3.10
N LYS A 154 3.17 -3.22 2.79
CA LYS A 154 3.80 -2.01 2.27
C LYS A 154 3.76 -0.93 3.35
N ALA A 155 4.79 -0.10 3.42
CA ALA A 155 4.85 1.02 4.34
C ALA A 155 5.70 2.15 3.77
N GLY A 156 5.28 3.39 3.99
CA GLY A 156 5.94 4.53 3.38
C GLY A 156 5.24 5.85 3.67
N LEU A 157 5.48 6.81 2.79
CA LEU A 157 4.75 8.08 2.78
C LEU A 157 3.59 7.95 1.80
N GLU A 158 2.41 8.42 2.22
CA GLU A 158 1.20 8.44 1.41
C GLU A 158 0.48 9.78 1.54
N PHE A 159 0.17 10.41 0.41
CA PHE A 159 -0.71 11.57 0.39
C PHE A 159 -2.16 11.11 0.37
N SER A 160 -2.89 11.39 1.45
CA SER A 160 -4.33 11.11 1.47
C SER A 160 -5.05 12.07 2.41
N SER A 161 -6.30 12.38 2.06
CA SER A 161 -7.19 13.24 2.84
C SER A 161 -6.59 14.64 3.08
N GLY A 162 -5.89 15.16 2.07
CA GLY A 162 -5.30 16.50 2.08
C GLY A 162 -4.04 16.66 2.95
N THR A 163 -3.39 15.57 3.37
CA THR A 163 -2.09 15.60 4.06
C THR A 163 -1.19 14.44 3.63
N VAL A 164 0.11 14.60 3.84
CA VAL A 164 1.06 13.48 3.85
C VAL A 164 0.94 12.71 5.17
N ASN A 165 0.99 11.39 5.07
CA ASN A 165 0.86 10.43 6.15
C ASN A 165 2.06 9.47 6.13
N ALA A 166 2.49 9.01 7.30
CA ALA A 166 3.16 7.72 7.37
C ALA A 166 2.08 6.64 7.28
N SER A 167 2.18 5.75 6.29
CA SER A 167 1.17 4.73 6.05
C SER A 167 1.73 3.32 6.06
N SER A 168 0.85 2.36 6.36
CA SER A 168 1.15 0.94 6.18
C SER A 168 -0.11 0.17 5.81
N VAL A 169 0.02 -0.73 4.85
CA VAL A 169 -1.02 -1.69 4.47
C VAL A 169 -0.48 -3.09 4.69
N SER A 170 -1.23 -3.92 5.41
CA SER A 170 -0.95 -5.35 5.59
C SER A 170 -2.02 -6.16 4.89
N ALA A 171 -1.62 -7.12 4.06
CA ALA A 171 -2.56 -7.98 3.34
C ALA A 171 -2.32 -9.45 3.66
N THR A 172 -3.41 -10.15 3.99
CA THR A 172 -3.43 -11.61 4.16
C THR A 172 -4.50 -12.23 3.25
N ASP A 173 -4.97 -13.45 3.54
CA ASP A 173 -6.05 -14.11 2.80
C ASP A 173 -7.41 -13.39 2.97
N ASP A 174 -7.54 -12.58 4.01
CA ASP A 174 -8.81 -11.93 4.37
C ASP A 174 -9.01 -10.56 3.71
N GLY A 175 -7.96 -9.97 3.12
CA GLY A 175 -7.98 -8.63 2.55
C GLY A 175 -6.76 -7.79 2.93
N ALA A 176 -6.79 -6.52 2.53
CA ALA A 176 -5.85 -5.50 2.95
C ALA A 176 -6.42 -4.68 4.12
N ASP A 177 -5.60 -4.49 5.16
CA ASP A 177 -5.85 -3.62 6.30
C ASP A 177 -4.88 -2.43 6.27
N TRP A 178 -5.42 -1.21 6.25
CA TRP A 178 -4.72 0.04 5.98
C TRP A 178 -4.75 0.97 7.19
N CYS A 179 -3.57 1.49 7.56
CA CYS A 179 -3.40 2.48 8.61
C CYS A 179 -2.71 3.74 8.08
N LEU A 180 -3.14 4.90 8.59
CA LEU A 180 -2.56 6.21 8.32
C LEU A 180 -2.21 6.92 9.64
N ALA A 181 -1.03 7.53 9.68
CA ALA A 181 -0.61 8.47 10.72
C ALA A 181 -0.29 9.83 10.08
N PRO A 182 -1.14 10.86 10.26
CA PRO A 182 -0.92 12.18 9.70
C PRO A 182 0.40 12.81 10.18
N LEU A 183 1.18 13.34 9.24
CA LEU A 183 2.45 14.02 9.55
C LEU A 183 2.32 15.54 9.61
N ALA A 184 1.21 16.08 9.09
CA ALA A 184 0.87 17.49 9.11
C ALA A 184 -0.65 17.67 9.31
N LEU A 185 -1.08 18.92 9.50
CA LEU A 185 -2.50 19.25 9.55
C LEU A 185 -3.11 19.11 8.14
N PRO A 186 -4.26 18.42 7.99
CA PRO A 186 -4.96 18.32 6.72
C PRO A 186 -5.27 19.67 6.08
N ASN A 187 -5.13 19.75 4.76
CA ASN A 187 -5.42 20.91 3.92
C ASN A 187 -4.56 22.17 4.21
N GLN A 188 -3.50 22.02 5.01
CA GLN A 188 -2.52 23.07 5.28
C GLN A 188 -1.24 22.81 4.47
N PRO A 189 -0.52 23.87 4.03
CA PRO A 189 0.81 23.69 3.46
C PRO A 189 1.75 22.97 4.42
N THR A 190 2.53 22.05 3.89
CA THR A 190 3.58 21.36 4.62
C THR A 190 4.83 21.28 3.75
N ASN A 191 5.99 21.32 4.38
CA ASN A 191 7.29 21.12 3.72
C ASN A 191 7.78 19.66 3.89
N ILE A 192 6.90 18.76 4.37
CA ILE A 192 7.24 17.34 4.53
C ILE A 192 7.09 16.66 3.17
N THR A 193 8.21 16.45 2.50
CA THR A 193 8.31 15.69 1.24
C THR A 193 9.05 14.37 1.44
N SER A 194 9.68 14.16 2.59
CA SER A 194 10.53 13.00 2.85
C SER A 194 10.16 12.25 4.13
N LEU A 195 10.34 10.93 4.11
CA LEU A 195 10.15 10.03 5.24
C LEU A 195 11.23 8.96 5.23
N ARG A 196 11.92 8.74 6.35
CA ARG A 196 12.71 7.52 6.55
C ARG A 196 11.80 6.45 7.11
N ILE A 197 11.69 5.32 6.43
CA ILE A 197 10.85 4.19 6.83
C ILE A 197 11.75 2.99 7.15
N LYS A 198 11.37 2.22 8.18
CA LYS A 198 12.07 1.01 8.59
C LYS A 198 11.08 -0.13 8.85
N LEU A 199 11.42 -1.29 8.31
CA LEU A 199 10.82 -2.59 8.59
C LEU A 199 11.79 -3.40 9.45
N GLU A 200 11.34 -3.99 10.54
CA GLU A 200 12.20 -4.71 11.48
C GLU A 200 11.52 -6.00 11.95
N ARG A 201 12.22 -7.13 11.89
CA ARG A 201 11.72 -8.42 12.39
C ARG A 201 11.98 -8.54 13.89
N ILE A 202 10.92 -8.73 14.65
CA ILE A 202 10.99 -9.05 16.09
C ILE A 202 10.29 -10.39 16.31
N GLY A 203 11.09 -11.47 16.39
CA GLY A 203 10.58 -12.83 16.45
C GLY A 203 9.78 -13.20 15.19
N HIS A 204 8.48 -13.43 15.34
CA HIS A 204 7.56 -13.67 14.21
C HIS A 204 6.78 -12.42 13.77
N SER A 205 6.96 -11.29 14.47
CA SER A 205 6.30 -10.03 14.13
C SER A 205 7.15 -9.19 13.18
N LEU A 206 6.47 -8.41 12.34
CA LEU A 206 7.06 -7.33 11.57
C LEU A 206 6.68 -6.00 12.23
N TRP A 207 7.68 -5.21 12.61
CA TRP A 207 7.50 -3.88 13.17
C TRP A 207 7.80 -2.84 12.10
N VAL A 208 6.94 -1.81 12.03
CA VAL A 208 7.05 -0.71 11.08
C VAL A 208 7.33 0.57 11.86
N TRP A 209 8.40 1.25 11.49
CA TRP A 209 8.86 2.49 12.11
C TRP A 209 9.05 3.57 11.07
N TYR A 210 8.93 4.83 11.48
CA TYR A 210 9.24 5.97 10.63
C TYR A 210 9.97 7.07 11.39
N GLN A 211 10.68 7.91 10.64
CA GLN A 211 11.36 9.10 11.12
C GLN A 211 11.25 10.21 10.08
N LEU A 212 11.07 11.45 10.54
CA LEU A 212 11.15 12.62 9.67
C LEU A 212 12.61 13.06 9.57
N PRO A 213 13.25 13.02 8.38
CA PRO A 213 14.65 13.43 8.21
C PRO A 213 14.90 14.89 8.65
N THR A 214 13.94 15.78 8.44
CA THR A 214 14.06 17.20 8.83
C THR A 214 14.14 17.42 10.34
N LEU A 215 13.66 16.47 11.15
CA LEU A 215 13.73 16.54 12.62
C LEU A 215 15.01 15.89 13.18
N SER A 216 15.75 15.12 12.39
CA SER A 216 16.97 14.42 12.83
C SER A 216 18.13 15.40 13.09
N SER A 217 18.23 16.47 12.29
CA SER A 217 19.25 17.52 12.41
C SER A 217 19.15 18.36 13.70
N HIS A 218 18.04 18.23 14.44
CA HIS A 218 17.77 18.99 15.67
C HIS A 218 18.08 18.20 16.95
N ALA A 219 18.51 16.94 16.85
CA ALA A 219 18.88 16.11 18.00
C ALA A 219 20.20 16.59 18.63
N ARG A 220 20.13 17.52 19.59
CA ARG A 220 21.30 18.14 20.24
C ARG A 220 21.86 17.37 21.45
N THR A 221 21.29 16.22 21.79
CA THR A 221 21.73 15.42 22.96
C THR A 221 21.93 13.95 22.57
N PRO A 222 22.90 13.23 23.13
CA PRO A 222 23.15 11.82 22.82
C PRO A 222 21.91 10.91 22.95
N GLY A 223 21.02 11.16 23.90
CA GLY A 223 19.75 10.43 24.05
C GLY A 223 18.67 10.75 23.00
N ALA A 224 18.79 11.89 22.32
CA ALA A 224 17.91 12.28 21.21
C ALA A 224 18.33 11.65 19.88
N ILE A 225 19.59 11.21 19.75
CA ILE A 225 20.11 10.52 18.56
C ILE A 225 19.58 9.07 18.50
N GLY A 226 19.25 8.46 19.64
CA GLY A 226 18.77 7.08 19.73
C GLY A 226 17.25 6.88 19.64
N SER A 227 16.42 7.93 19.61
CA SER A 227 14.94 7.79 19.70
C SER A 227 14.13 8.59 18.68
N THR A 228 14.72 8.94 17.53
CA THR A 228 14.01 9.65 16.46
C THR A 228 12.97 8.79 15.74
N TRP A 229 13.05 7.46 15.87
CA TRP A 229 12.09 6.52 15.30
C TRP A 229 10.78 6.50 16.07
N ARG A 230 9.68 6.63 15.34
CA ARG A 230 8.31 6.48 15.84
C ARG A 230 7.74 5.16 15.34
N LYS A 231 7.12 4.37 16.22
CA LYS A 231 6.46 3.11 15.82
C LYS A 231 5.16 3.45 15.10
N LEU A 232 4.98 2.94 13.88
CA LEU A 232 3.73 3.07 13.12
C LEU A 232 2.83 1.87 13.38
N ARG A 233 3.39 0.66 13.28
CA ARG A 233 2.59 -0.57 13.28
C ARG A 233 3.38 -1.76 13.81
N GLU A 234 2.66 -2.70 14.39
CA GLU A 234 3.13 -4.05 14.66
C GLU A 234 2.21 -5.04 13.96
N VAL A 235 2.78 -5.86 13.08
CA VAL A 235 2.08 -6.92 12.35
C VAL A 235 2.50 -8.25 12.94
N THR A 236 1.68 -8.78 13.84
CA THR A 236 1.96 -10.04 14.51
C THR A 236 1.91 -11.22 13.54
N TRP A 237 2.78 -12.22 13.75
CA TRP A 237 2.79 -13.48 13.00
C TRP A 237 3.07 -13.35 11.49
N PHE A 238 3.61 -12.21 11.04
CA PHE A 238 3.97 -12.01 9.64
C PHE A 238 4.93 -13.12 9.13
N PHE A 239 5.95 -13.46 9.92
CA PHE A 239 6.95 -14.50 9.59
C PHE A 239 6.59 -15.90 10.11
N TRP A 240 5.39 -16.11 10.65
CA TRP A 240 4.97 -17.44 11.10
C TRP A 240 4.72 -18.36 9.91
N ALA A 241 5.28 -19.58 9.97
CA ALA A 241 5.19 -20.60 8.91
C ALA A 241 5.71 -20.14 7.54
N VAL A 242 6.64 -19.17 7.52
CA VAL A 242 7.29 -18.66 6.30
C VAL A 242 8.75 -19.08 6.34
N GLU A 243 9.20 -19.78 5.30
CA GLU A 243 10.63 -20.07 5.12
C GLU A 243 11.36 -18.79 4.73
N ASP A 244 12.58 -18.54 5.24
CA ASP A 244 13.26 -17.26 5.00
C ASP A 244 13.52 -17.00 3.50
N LYS A 245 13.74 -18.05 2.70
CA LYS A 245 13.87 -17.95 1.22
C LYS A 245 12.59 -17.53 0.50
N SER A 246 11.48 -17.50 1.20
CA SER A 246 10.17 -17.04 0.74
C SER A 246 9.88 -15.62 1.21
N VAL A 247 10.88 -14.90 1.74
CA VAL A 247 10.77 -13.48 2.06
C VAL A 247 11.38 -12.66 0.93
N HIS A 248 10.62 -11.69 0.45
CA HIS A 248 11.04 -10.77 -0.61
C HIS A 248 10.85 -9.36 -0.11
N VAL A 249 11.87 -8.51 -0.17
CA VAL A 249 11.83 -7.15 0.37
C VAL A 249 12.40 -6.18 -0.64
N GLY A 250 11.84 -4.98 -0.68
CA GLY A 250 12.17 -4.02 -1.71
C GLY A 250 11.51 -2.67 -1.49
N VAL A 251 11.52 -1.88 -2.56
CA VAL A 251 10.91 -0.57 -2.62
C VAL A 251 9.77 -0.55 -3.64
N TYR A 252 8.83 0.35 -3.45
CA TYR A 252 7.71 0.56 -4.37
C TYR A 252 7.38 2.04 -4.54
N ALA A 253 6.77 2.36 -5.68
CA ALA A 253 6.13 3.64 -5.95
C ALA A 253 4.75 3.37 -6.55
N SER A 254 3.78 4.25 -6.30
CA SER A 254 2.42 4.06 -6.79
C SER A 254 1.70 5.40 -6.95
N ARG A 255 0.99 5.54 -8.08
CA ARG A 255 0.05 6.62 -8.39
C ARG A 255 -1.30 6.00 -8.78
N PRO A 256 -2.18 5.73 -7.80
CA PRO A 256 -3.50 5.16 -8.07
C PRO A 256 -4.42 6.14 -8.79
N SER A 257 -4.29 7.43 -8.49
CA SER A 257 -5.09 8.47 -9.16
C SER A 257 -4.81 8.53 -10.65
N ASN A 258 -5.88 8.73 -11.42
CA ASN A 258 -5.86 8.91 -12.88
C ASN A 258 -6.34 10.30 -13.31
N LEU A 259 -6.44 11.23 -12.36
CA LEU A 259 -6.83 12.59 -12.67
C LEU A 259 -5.62 13.31 -13.26
N SER A 260 -5.81 14.02 -14.37
CA SER A 260 -4.76 14.91 -14.89
C SER A 260 -4.46 15.98 -13.85
N MET A 261 -3.18 16.29 -13.61
CA MET A 261 -2.75 17.33 -12.66
C MET A 261 -3.49 18.66 -12.90
N SER A 262 -3.76 19.01 -14.16
CA SER A 262 -4.50 20.20 -14.57
C SER A 262 -5.90 20.32 -13.94
N SER A 263 -6.49 19.19 -13.52
CA SER A 263 -7.84 19.10 -12.96
C SER A 263 -7.85 19.06 -11.42
N THR A 264 -6.71 19.22 -10.74
CA THR A 264 -6.63 19.14 -9.28
C THR A 264 -6.55 20.50 -8.59
N VAL A 265 -6.96 20.52 -7.31
CA VAL A 265 -6.86 21.69 -6.43
C VAL A 265 -5.39 22.12 -6.23
N PHE A 266 -4.43 21.19 -6.36
CA PHE A 266 -2.99 21.48 -6.33
C PHE A 266 -2.57 22.39 -7.49
N ALA A 267 -2.97 22.07 -8.74
CA ALA A 267 -2.70 22.93 -9.89
C ALA A 267 -3.36 24.31 -9.77
N MET A 268 -4.57 24.39 -9.20
CA MET A 268 -5.21 25.68 -8.92
C MET A 268 -4.44 26.53 -7.89
N ARG A 269 -3.78 25.89 -6.91
CA ARG A 269 -3.03 26.58 -5.84
C ARG A 269 -1.61 26.98 -6.26
N ASN A 270 -0.98 26.21 -7.14
CA ASN A 270 0.41 26.42 -7.58
C ASN A 270 0.55 26.96 -9.02
N GLY A 271 -0.54 27.05 -9.79
CA GLY A 271 -0.53 27.49 -11.19
C GLY A 271 -0.03 28.91 -11.44
N SER A 272 -0.03 29.79 -10.41
CA SER A 272 0.58 31.12 -10.53
C SER A 272 2.11 31.13 -10.46
N ARG A 273 2.75 30.05 -9.97
CA ARG A 273 4.22 29.95 -9.95
C ARG A 273 4.79 29.55 -11.32
N LEU A 274 4.08 28.69 -12.07
CA LEU A 274 4.49 28.30 -13.43
C LEU A 274 4.43 29.46 -14.44
N ASN A 275 3.50 30.40 -14.27
CA ASN A 275 3.36 31.56 -15.16
C ASN A 275 4.43 32.65 -14.95
N SER A 276 5.27 32.56 -13.92
CA SER A 276 6.32 33.56 -13.66
C SER A 276 7.71 33.19 -14.17
N ALA A 277 7.91 31.93 -14.60
CA ALA A 277 9.21 31.44 -15.11
C ALA A 277 9.31 31.39 -16.64
N THR A 278 8.24 31.73 -17.37
CA THR A 278 8.20 31.77 -18.85
C THR A 278 7.88 33.16 -19.39
N GLY A 279 8.37 34.20 -18.73
CA GLY A 279 8.34 35.58 -19.23
C GLY A 279 9.54 35.91 -20.11
N SER A 280 9.71 35.26 -21.27
CA SER A 280 10.36 35.79 -22.49
C SER A 280 10.75 34.68 -23.47
N ARG A 281 9.88 34.43 -24.46
CA ARG A 281 10.18 34.17 -25.88
C ARG A 281 8.97 33.48 -26.53
N ALA A 282 8.09 34.31 -27.08
CA ALA A 282 7.15 33.84 -28.09
C ALA A 282 7.87 33.75 -29.45
N ALA A 283 7.36 32.82 -30.28
CA ALA A 283 7.59 32.58 -31.71
C ALA A 283 8.76 31.64 -32.09
N ALA A 284 8.42 30.37 -32.32
CA ALA A 284 8.33 29.77 -33.65
C ALA A 284 7.88 28.30 -33.53
N ALA A 285 6.91 27.90 -34.34
CA ALA A 285 6.42 26.53 -34.44
C ALA A 285 7.43 25.64 -35.19
N ASP A 286 7.63 24.41 -34.73
CA ASP A 286 7.86 23.27 -35.63
C ASP A 286 7.34 21.97 -35.00
N ASP A 287 6.77 21.15 -35.87
CA ASP A 287 6.08 19.89 -35.71
C ASP A 287 7.11 18.75 -35.68
N SER A 288 7.22 18.02 -34.57
CA SER A 288 7.58 16.59 -34.51
C SER A 288 7.91 16.15 -33.08
N GLY A 289 7.24 15.09 -32.62
CA GLY A 289 7.64 14.30 -31.44
C GLY A 289 6.70 14.40 -30.26
N SER A 290 5.86 13.36 -30.09
CA SER A 290 5.10 13.08 -28.88
C SER A 290 6.03 12.94 -27.66
N GLN A 291 6.33 14.07 -27.01
CA GLN A 291 7.06 14.14 -25.75
C GLN A 291 6.02 14.17 -24.61
N VAL A 292 5.67 13.00 -24.09
CA VAL A 292 4.82 12.83 -22.90
C VAL A 292 5.63 13.27 -21.67
N HIS A 293 5.66 14.58 -21.41
CA HIS A 293 6.16 15.12 -20.14
C HIS A 293 5.01 15.14 -19.12
N GLY A 294 5.15 14.42 -17.99
CA GLY A 294 4.71 14.96 -16.69
C GLY A 294 3.56 14.34 -15.89
N GLU A 295 2.93 13.21 -16.27
CA GLU A 295 1.76 12.70 -15.48
C GLU A 295 2.07 11.59 -14.44
N GLY A 296 3.31 11.09 -14.37
CA GLY A 296 3.73 10.03 -13.42
C GLY A 296 4.36 10.55 -12.12
N LEU A 297 4.28 9.78 -11.03
CA LEU A 297 4.97 10.06 -9.77
C LEU A 297 6.42 9.62 -9.92
N VAL A 298 7.37 10.41 -9.44
CA VAL A 298 8.77 9.99 -9.33
C VAL A 298 9.15 10.01 -7.86
N VAL A 299 9.55 8.86 -7.34
CA VAL A 299 10.01 8.72 -5.95
C VAL A 299 11.50 8.49 -5.94
N GLU A 300 12.22 9.31 -5.18
CA GLU A 300 13.63 9.16 -4.86
C GLU A 300 13.81 8.23 -3.65
N PHE A 301 14.79 7.34 -3.72
CA PHE A 301 15.15 6.41 -2.67
C PHE A 301 16.62 6.63 -2.30
N GLU A 302 16.85 6.88 -1.02
CA GLU A 302 18.14 7.19 -0.42
C GLU A 302 18.45 6.22 0.72
N ASP A 303 19.72 5.83 0.85
CA ASP A 303 20.24 4.99 1.92
C ASP A 303 19.46 3.66 2.08
N LEU A 304 19.13 2.99 0.98
CA LEU A 304 18.47 1.68 1.07
C LEU A 304 19.42 0.66 1.71
N GLU A 305 19.01 0.10 2.84
CA GLU A 305 19.70 -1.00 3.49
C GLU A 305 18.73 -2.17 3.71
N ILE A 306 19.22 -3.40 3.53
CA ILE A 306 18.46 -4.64 3.72
C ILE A 306 19.41 -5.69 4.32
N TYR A 307 19.04 -6.24 5.47
CA TYR A 307 19.79 -7.31 6.16
C TYR A 307 18.88 -8.44 6.60
#